data_AF-A0A523RBX9-F1
#
_entry.id   AF-A0A523RBX9-F1
#
_cell.length_a   1.000
_cell.length_b   1.000
_cell.length_c   1.000
_cell.angle_alpha   90.00
_cell.angle_beta   90.00
_cell.angle_gamma   90.00
#
_symmetry.space_group_name_H-M   'P 1'
#
loop_
_entity.id
_entity.type
_entity.pdbx_description
1 polymer ?
#
loop_
_entity_poly.entity_id
_entity_poly.type
_entity_poly.pdbx_seq_one_letter_code
_entity_poly.pdbx_strand_id
1 'polypeptide(L)'
;MNELLSELDSVFQSPTIKPTFDYVHVVLSLFLFGENTEGIGRYRLQKELEIGAGTVKSLFNKLKTVTKYIIVPSEGDLKAGELQRRGHVLTQKGFVFLAKVKKKIPLLRKADLKYLKEIIIKQEDVNSYFCLVKKSSTKLRYGVEQRDAAIKVNGSGATCLVYDGVNLFFPTKSKIKDDTNNTQINPETLNYFKSEIEAAKVKIEKNDVIIIGSGDNYQKARLATLNAALTLL
;
A
#
# COMPACT_ATOMS: atom_id res chain seq x y z
N MET A 1 13.41 -1.26 -13.23
CA MET A 1 12.27 -1.70 -12.40
C MET A 1 12.84 -2.32 -11.13
N ASN A 2 12.23 -2.12 -9.97
CA ASN A 2 12.76 -2.65 -8.70
C ASN A 2 12.73 -4.18 -8.66
N GLU A 3 13.77 -4.80 -8.12
CA GLU A 3 13.96 -6.26 -7.98
C GLU A 3 12.77 -6.95 -7.28
N LEU A 4 12.15 -6.29 -6.29
CA LEU A 4 10.99 -6.84 -5.59
C LEU A 4 9.74 -6.90 -6.48
N LEU A 5 9.51 -5.88 -7.31
CA LEU A 5 8.32 -5.84 -8.18
C LEU A 5 8.51 -6.72 -9.42
N SER A 6 9.75 -6.93 -9.88
CA SER A 6 10.01 -7.83 -11.02
C SER A 6 9.64 -9.29 -10.74
N GLU A 7 9.59 -9.73 -9.48
CA GLU A 7 9.02 -11.04 -9.10
C GLU A 7 7.53 -11.18 -9.51
N LEU A 8 6.85 -10.07 -9.80
CA LEU A 8 5.45 -10.04 -10.24
C LEU A 8 5.30 -9.93 -11.76
N ASP A 9 6.36 -9.72 -12.54
CA ASP A 9 6.28 -9.48 -13.99
C ASP A 9 5.51 -10.59 -14.72
N SER A 10 5.68 -11.85 -14.30
CA SER A 10 4.98 -13.00 -14.87
C SER A 10 3.45 -12.93 -14.74
N VAL A 11 2.94 -12.19 -13.74
CA VAL A 11 1.49 -11.99 -13.53
C VAL A 11 0.90 -11.20 -14.70
N PHE A 12 1.65 -10.28 -15.28
CA PHE A 12 1.22 -9.37 -16.34
C PHE A 12 1.44 -9.93 -17.75
N GLN A 13 2.17 -11.03 -17.88
CA GLN A 13 2.38 -11.70 -19.17
C GLN A 13 1.06 -12.33 -19.66
N SER A 14 0.71 -12.07 -20.91
CA SER A 14 -0.46 -12.64 -21.57
C SER A 14 -0.19 -12.81 -23.06
N PRO A 15 -0.53 -13.96 -23.67
CA PRO A 15 -0.31 -14.19 -25.09
C PRO A 15 -1.25 -13.37 -25.98
N THR A 16 -2.35 -12.84 -25.43
CA THR A 16 -3.37 -12.11 -26.19
C THR A 16 -3.53 -10.68 -25.68
N ILE A 17 -4.24 -10.49 -24.56
CA ILE A 17 -4.56 -9.17 -24.01
C ILE A 17 -3.85 -9.00 -22.67
N LYS A 18 -3.12 -7.90 -22.51
CA LYS A 18 -2.49 -7.55 -21.24
C LYS A 18 -3.55 -7.43 -20.13
N PRO A 19 -3.28 -7.93 -18.92
CA PRO A 19 -4.21 -7.76 -17.81
C PRO A 19 -4.50 -6.28 -17.53
N THR A 20 -5.74 -5.99 -17.15
CA THR A 20 -6.25 -4.63 -16.88
C THR A 20 -6.09 -4.20 -15.41
N PHE A 21 -5.22 -4.88 -14.67
CA PHE A 21 -4.84 -4.52 -13.31
C PHE A 21 -3.34 -4.24 -13.25
N ASP A 22 -2.93 -3.39 -12.31
CA ASP A 22 -1.52 -3.06 -12.03
C ASP A 22 -0.93 -3.76 -10.80
N TYR A 23 0.38 -3.54 -10.57
CA TYR A 23 1.12 -4.01 -9.39
C TYR A 23 0.42 -3.70 -8.06
N VAL A 24 -0.20 -2.52 -7.92
CA VAL A 24 -0.90 -2.17 -6.67
C VAL A 24 -2.04 -3.12 -6.36
N HIS A 25 -2.78 -3.60 -7.36
CA HIS A 25 -3.88 -4.54 -7.13
C HIS A 25 -3.35 -5.90 -6.69
N VAL A 26 -2.24 -6.35 -7.27
CA VAL A 26 -1.55 -7.58 -6.87
C VAL A 26 -1.08 -7.47 -5.42
N VAL A 27 -0.31 -6.42 -5.09
CA VAL A 27 0.26 -6.24 -3.75
C VAL A 27 -0.84 -6.03 -2.71
N LEU A 28 -1.83 -5.17 -2.97
CA LEU A 28 -2.94 -4.93 -2.04
C LEU A 28 -3.76 -6.19 -1.78
N SER A 29 -3.96 -7.03 -2.80
CA SER A 29 -4.62 -8.34 -2.61
C SER A 29 -3.88 -9.19 -1.57
N LEU A 30 -2.54 -9.23 -1.64
CA LEU A 30 -1.76 -10.01 -0.69
C LEU A 30 -1.81 -9.44 0.72
N PHE A 31 -1.82 -8.11 0.89
CA PHE A 31 -2.10 -7.47 2.18
C PHE A 31 -3.45 -7.93 2.74
N LEU A 32 -4.51 -7.83 1.93
CA LEU A 32 -5.86 -8.22 2.32
C LEU A 32 -5.95 -9.70 2.72
N PHE A 33 -5.40 -10.62 1.91
CA PHE A 33 -5.38 -12.04 2.28
C PHE A 33 -4.56 -12.30 3.55
N GLY A 34 -3.45 -11.59 3.75
CA GLY A 34 -2.62 -11.72 4.95
C GLY A 34 -3.29 -11.20 6.22
N GLU A 35 -4.22 -10.25 6.09
CA GLU A 35 -5.05 -9.73 7.20
C GLU A 35 -6.30 -10.57 7.46
N ASN A 36 -6.69 -11.44 6.52
CA ASN A 36 -7.93 -12.22 6.57
C ASN A 36 -7.61 -13.71 6.35
N THR A 37 -7.06 -14.37 7.37
CA THR A 37 -6.64 -15.78 7.33
C THR A 37 -7.79 -16.75 7.05
N GLU A 38 -9.02 -16.35 7.38
CA GLU A 38 -10.25 -17.10 7.05
C GLU A 38 -10.61 -17.09 5.55
N GLY A 39 -9.91 -16.26 4.78
CA GLY A 39 -10.01 -16.17 3.34
C GLY A 39 -10.92 -15.05 2.84
N ILE A 40 -10.63 -14.58 1.62
CA ILE A 40 -11.40 -13.52 0.97
C ILE A 40 -12.05 -14.03 -0.32
N GLY A 41 -13.36 -13.79 -0.43
CA GLY A 41 -14.14 -14.08 -1.63
C GLY A 41 -13.93 -13.06 -2.74
N ARG A 42 -14.25 -13.47 -3.98
CA ARG A 42 -14.07 -12.64 -5.19
C ARG A 42 -14.81 -11.29 -5.13
N TYR A 43 -16.05 -11.29 -4.64
CA TYR A 43 -16.86 -10.07 -4.55
C TYR A 43 -16.32 -9.06 -3.54
N ARG A 44 -15.82 -9.54 -2.39
CA ARG A 44 -15.15 -8.66 -1.41
C ARG A 44 -13.88 -8.08 -2.02
N LEU A 45 -13.03 -8.90 -2.64
CA LEU A 45 -11.80 -8.41 -3.26
C LEU A 45 -12.09 -7.39 -4.37
N GLN A 46 -13.14 -7.59 -5.17
CA GLN A 46 -13.58 -6.63 -6.18
C GLN A 46 -13.84 -5.24 -5.62
N LYS A 47 -14.61 -5.16 -4.52
CA LYS A 47 -14.88 -3.90 -3.84
C LYS A 47 -13.62 -3.28 -3.26
N GLU A 48 -12.82 -4.08 -2.57
CA GLU A 48 -11.60 -3.60 -1.90
C GLU A 48 -10.53 -3.06 -2.88
N LEU A 49 -10.55 -3.54 -4.13
CA LEU A 49 -9.60 -3.16 -5.17
C LEU A 49 -10.17 -2.20 -6.22
N GLU A 50 -11.46 -1.83 -6.15
CA GLU A 50 -12.12 -0.90 -7.08
C GLU A 50 -11.92 -1.27 -8.57
N ILE A 51 -11.95 -2.56 -8.89
CA ILE A 51 -11.80 -3.09 -10.25
C ILE A 51 -12.98 -3.96 -10.65
N GLY A 52 -13.19 -4.17 -11.96
CA GLY A 52 -14.31 -4.96 -12.48
C GLY A 52 -14.22 -6.45 -12.17
N ALA A 53 -15.38 -7.13 -12.16
CA ALA A 53 -15.48 -8.57 -11.85
C ALA A 53 -14.59 -9.45 -12.76
N GLY A 54 -14.50 -9.13 -14.05
CA GLY A 54 -13.64 -9.82 -15.01
C GLY A 54 -12.16 -9.66 -14.68
N THR A 55 -11.74 -8.44 -14.32
CA THR A 55 -10.37 -8.11 -13.91
C THR A 55 -9.97 -8.88 -12.64
N VAL A 56 -10.86 -8.91 -11.64
CA VAL A 56 -10.65 -9.65 -10.40
C VAL A 56 -10.51 -11.15 -10.67
N LYS A 57 -11.38 -11.73 -11.51
CA LYS A 57 -11.28 -13.14 -11.90
C LYS A 57 -9.92 -13.45 -12.53
N SER A 58 -9.44 -12.57 -13.42
CA SER A 58 -8.12 -12.70 -14.04
C SER A 58 -7.00 -12.63 -12.99
N LEU A 59 -7.06 -11.67 -12.08
CA LEU A 59 -6.10 -11.51 -10.98
C LEU A 59 -6.02 -12.76 -10.09
N PHE A 60 -7.16 -13.31 -9.66
CA PHE A 60 -7.23 -14.57 -8.91
C PHE A 60 -6.55 -15.72 -9.65
N ASN A 61 -6.89 -15.88 -10.93
CA ASN A 61 -6.32 -16.95 -11.74
C ASN A 61 -4.80 -16.83 -11.82
N LYS A 62 -4.27 -15.62 -12.03
CA LYS A 62 -2.82 -15.38 -12.07
C LYS A 62 -2.16 -15.64 -10.71
N LEU A 63 -2.72 -15.14 -9.62
CA LEU A 63 -2.21 -15.37 -8.26
C LEU A 63 -2.21 -16.85 -7.87
N LYS A 64 -3.21 -17.61 -8.32
CA LYS A 64 -3.33 -19.05 -8.05
C LYS A 64 -2.41 -19.89 -8.92
N THR A 65 -2.41 -19.66 -10.23
CA THR A 65 -1.81 -20.58 -11.22
C THR A 65 -0.38 -20.19 -11.61
N VAL A 66 -0.10 -18.89 -11.73
CA VAL A 66 1.22 -18.39 -12.16
C VAL A 66 2.15 -18.25 -10.96
N THR A 67 1.72 -17.51 -9.93
CA THR A 67 2.60 -17.26 -8.78
C THR A 67 2.47 -18.32 -7.70
N LYS A 68 1.31 -19.00 -7.60
CA LYS A 68 0.94 -19.91 -6.52
C LYS A 68 0.93 -19.23 -5.14
N TYR A 69 0.61 -17.93 -5.10
CA TYR A 69 0.56 -17.15 -3.85
C TYR A 69 -0.73 -17.34 -3.07
N ILE A 70 -1.81 -17.80 -3.72
CA ILE A 70 -3.08 -18.05 -3.06
C ILE A 70 -3.65 -19.43 -3.43
N ILE A 71 -4.46 -19.97 -2.53
CA ILE A 71 -5.22 -21.20 -2.71
C ILE A 71 -6.62 -21.05 -2.15
N VAL A 72 -7.52 -21.93 -2.55
CA VAL A 72 -8.78 -22.17 -1.84
C VAL A 72 -8.53 -23.42 -0.98
N PRO A 73 -8.68 -23.34 0.36
CA PRO A 73 -8.52 -24.51 1.22
C PRO A 73 -9.47 -25.64 0.82
N SER A 74 -9.01 -26.89 0.84
CA SER A 74 -9.83 -28.05 0.52
C SER A 74 -10.60 -28.52 1.76
N GLU A 75 -11.65 -29.33 1.60
CA GLU A 75 -12.44 -29.84 2.74
C GLU A 75 -11.59 -30.61 3.77
N GLY A 76 -10.50 -31.27 3.35
CA GLY A 76 -9.56 -31.96 4.24
C GLY A 76 -8.59 -31.07 5.01
N ASP A 77 -8.51 -29.78 4.69
CA ASP A 77 -7.72 -28.77 5.43
C ASP A 77 -8.56 -28.08 6.52
N LEU A 78 -9.84 -28.45 6.64
CA LEU A 78 -10.79 -27.86 7.58
C LEU A 78 -10.72 -28.57 8.93
N LYS A 79 -10.81 -27.80 10.02
CA LYS A 79 -11.11 -28.39 11.32
C LYS A 79 -12.55 -28.90 11.32
N ALA A 80 -12.78 -30.08 11.89
CA ALA A 80 -14.10 -30.67 11.99
C ALA A 80 -15.10 -29.67 12.63
N GLY A 81 -16.15 -29.30 11.90
CA GLY A 81 -17.20 -28.37 12.34
C GLY A 81 -17.26 -27.02 11.60
N GLU A 82 -16.28 -26.69 10.74
CA GLU A 82 -16.33 -25.48 9.93
C GLU A 82 -17.10 -25.71 8.62
N LEU A 83 -18.39 -25.33 8.58
CA LEU A 83 -19.19 -25.37 7.35
C LEU A 83 -18.59 -24.45 6.26
N GLN A 84 -18.10 -25.11 5.20
CA GLN A 84 -18.17 -24.78 3.77
C GLN A 84 -18.22 -23.31 3.33
N ARG A 85 -17.15 -22.90 2.62
CA ARG A 85 -16.91 -21.71 1.76
C ARG A 85 -15.92 -20.68 2.32
N ARG A 86 -14.70 -21.13 2.66
CA ARG A 86 -13.58 -20.19 2.81
C ARG A 86 -13.25 -19.55 1.46
N GLY A 87 -12.91 -18.27 1.51
CA GLY A 87 -12.38 -17.54 0.37
C GLY A 87 -10.98 -18.03 0.00
N HIS A 88 -10.26 -17.26 -0.82
CA HIS A 88 -8.86 -17.59 -1.06
C HIS A 88 -8.00 -17.10 0.12
N VAL A 89 -6.98 -17.87 0.46
CA VAL A 89 -5.99 -17.57 1.50
C VAL A 89 -4.59 -17.54 0.90
N LEU A 90 -3.63 -16.93 1.60
CA LEU A 90 -2.22 -16.99 1.20
C LEU A 90 -1.66 -18.40 1.36
N THR A 91 -0.82 -18.82 0.40
CA THR A 91 0.09 -19.95 0.58
C THR A 91 1.34 -19.51 1.33
N GLN A 92 2.19 -20.46 1.73
CA GLN A 92 3.52 -20.16 2.27
C GLN A 92 4.34 -19.26 1.33
N LYS A 93 4.28 -19.50 0.02
CA LYS A 93 4.97 -18.68 -0.97
C LYS A 93 4.42 -17.24 -1.00
N GLY A 94 3.09 -17.10 -0.91
CA GLY A 94 2.42 -15.81 -0.78
C GLY A 94 2.83 -15.06 0.48
N PHE A 95 2.90 -15.74 1.62
CA PHE A 95 3.38 -15.17 2.89
C PHE A 95 4.84 -14.71 2.80
N VAL A 96 5.72 -15.50 2.19
CA VAL A 96 7.13 -15.13 2.00
C VAL A 96 7.25 -13.87 1.15
N PHE A 97 6.52 -13.78 0.04
CA PHE A 97 6.53 -12.58 -0.80
C PHE A 97 5.95 -11.36 -0.04
N LEU A 98 4.80 -11.53 0.63
CA LEU A 98 4.21 -10.47 1.44
C LEU A 98 5.16 -9.99 2.54
N ALA A 99 5.92 -10.89 3.17
CA ALA A 99 6.92 -10.52 4.17
C ALA A 99 8.05 -9.66 3.57
N LYS A 100 8.49 -9.94 2.33
CA LYS A 100 9.46 -9.07 1.62
C LYS A 100 8.86 -7.67 1.39
N VAL A 101 7.60 -7.59 0.98
CA VAL A 101 6.91 -6.30 0.82
C VAL A 101 6.77 -5.58 2.15
N LYS A 102 6.33 -6.27 3.22
CA LYS A 102 6.18 -5.70 4.57
C LYS A 102 7.51 -5.27 5.21
N LYS A 103 8.65 -5.83 4.79
CA LYS A 103 9.97 -5.27 5.19
C LYS A 103 10.20 -3.85 4.64
N LYS A 104 9.61 -3.52 3.50
CA LYS A 104 9.71 -2.20 2.87
C LYS A 104 8.54 -1.28 3.24
N ILE A 105 7.33 -1.83 3.27
CA ILE A 105 6.08 -1.13 3.62
C ILE A 105 5.43 -1.85 4.81
N PRO A 106 5.97 -1.68 6.03
CA PRO A 106 5.48 -2.42 7.20
C PRO A 106 4.09 -1.99 7.67
N LEU A 107 3.63 -0.81 7.24
CA LEU A 107 2.39 -0.20 7.73
C LEU A 107 1.59 0.40 6.58
N LEU A 108 0.29 0.12 6.54
CA LEU A 108 -0.71 0.74 5.68
C LEU A 108 -2.01 0.86 6.48
N ARG A 109 -2.44 2.08 6.82
CA ARG A 109 -3.60 2.31 7.70
C ARG A 109 -4.44 3.49 7.26
N LYS A 110 -5.70 3.49 7.69
CA LYS A 110 -6.55 4.68 7.60
C LYS A 110 -5.89 5.83 8.35
N ALA A 111 -5.92 6.99 7.74
CA ALA A 111 -5.46 8.22 8.37
C ALA A 111 -6.62 8.93 9.07
N ASP A 112 -6.36 9.51 10.24
CA ASP A 112 -7.28 10.42 10.91
C ASP A 112 -7.04 11.85 10.41
N LEU A 113 -8.03 12.39 9.68
CA LEU A 113 -7.96 13.71 9.05
C LEU A 113 -7.77 14.85 10.05
N LYS A 114 -8.13 14.66 11.32
CA LYS A 114 -7.92 15.66 12.37
C LYS A 114 -6.46 16.11 12.42
N TYR A 115 -5.53 15.17 12.25
CA TYR A 115 -4.09 15.39 12.35
C TYR A 115 -3.44 15.77 11.01
N LEU A 116 -4.19 15.88 9.91
CA LEU A 116 -3.59 16.05 8.57
C LEU A 116 -3.93 17.40 7.91
N LYS A 117 -4.60 18.30 8.64
CA LYS A 117 -5.12 19.57 8.11
C LYS A 117 -4.05 20.41 7.41
N GLU A 118 -2.85 20.50 7.98
CA GLU A 118 -1.79 21.34 7.44
C GLU A 118 -1.00 20.70 6.29
N ILE A 119 -1.25 19.42 5.98
CA ILE A 119 -0.45 18.66 5.01
C ILE A 119 -1.24 18.10 3.83
N ILE A 120 -2.57 18.20 3.85
CA ILE A 120 -3.44 17.83 2.73
C ILE A 120 -4.25 19.07 2.28
N ILE A 121 -4.21 19.35 0.98
CA ILE A 121 -4.81 20.54 0.37
C ILE A 121 -6.35 20.50 0.36
N LYS A 122 -6.95 19.32 0.22
CA LYS A 122 -8.41 19.14 0.17
C LYS A 122 -8.86 18.44 1.44
N GLN A 123 -9.54 19.16 2.34
CA GLN A 123 -9.95 18.62 3.65
C GLN A 123 -11.41 18.15 3.66
N GLU A 124 -12.25 18.69 2.78
CA GLU A 124 -13.67 18.35 2.70
C GLU A 124 -13.89 17.15 1.76
N ASP A 125 -14.66 16.17 2.23
CA ASP A 125 -15.10 14.96 1.51
C ASP A 125 -13.97 14.06 0.95
N VAL A 126 -12.81 14.05 1.60
CA VAL A 126 -11.72 13.13 1.26
C VAL A 126 -11.52 12.07 2.32
N ASN A 127 -11.24 10.85 1.89
CA ASN A 127 -10.74 9.78 2.73
C ASN A 127 -9.24 9.66 2.53
N SER A 128 -8.51 9.32 3.59
CA SER A 128 -7.05 9.18 3.50
C SER A 128 -6.57 7.86 4.11
N TYR A 129 -5.52 7.32 3.51
CA TYR A 129 -4.67 6.30 4.10
C TYR A 129 -3.26 6.85 4.21
N PHE A 130 -2.47 6.27 5.09
CA PHE A 130 -1.04 6.49 5.10
C PHE A 130 -0.30 5.16 5.16
N CYS A 131 0.94 5.18 4.70
CA CYS A 131 1.87 4.07 4.84
C CYS A 131 3.26 4.58 5.21
N LEU A 132 4.03 3.71 5.86
CA LEU A 132 5.45 3.93 6.13
C LEU A 132 6.27 3.16 5.09
N VAL A 133 7.19 3.83 4.42
CA VAL A 133 8.14 3.22 3.47
C VAL A 133 9.56 3.35 4.02
N LYS A 134 10.20 2.21 4.25
CA LYS A 134 11.49 2.11 4.95
C LYS A 134 12.66 2.51 4.06
N LYS A 135 13.50 3.44 4.55
CA LYS A 135 14.79 3.84 3.95
C LYS A 135 14.69 4.23 2.46
N SER A 136 13.64 4.95 2.09
CA SER A 136 13.34 5.29 0.69
C SER A 136 13.46 6.77 0.34
N SER A 137 13.86 7.64 1.27
CA SER A 137 13.97 9.08 1.01
C SER A 137 14.91 9.44 -0.14
N THR A 138 15.92 8.61 -0.44
CA THR A 138 16.87 8.84 -1.53
C THR A 138 16.25 8.73 -2.92
N LYS A 139 15.17 7.94 -3.06
CA LYS A 139 14.39 7.75 -4.28
C LYS A 139 13.27 8.80 -4.44
N LEU A 140 13.00 9.56 -3.38
CA LEU A 140 12.01 10.63 -3.37
C LEU A 140 12.64 11.94 -3.85
N ARG A 141 11.99 12.61 -4.80
CA ARG A 141 12.41 13.96 -5.27
C ARG A 141 11.57 15.05 -4.64
N TYR A 142 10.38 15.32 -5.19
CA TYR A 142 9.43 16.31 -4.67
C TYR A 142 8.08 15.70 -4.29
N GLY A 143 7.93 14.38 -4.39
CA GLY A 143 6.64 13.70 -4.21
C GLY A 143 5.70 13.81 -5.42
N VAL A 144 6.10 14.48 -6.50
CA VAL A 144 5.26 14.65 -7.70
C VAL A 144 5.02 13.32 -8.40
N GLU A 145 6.07 12.49 -8.54
CA GLU A 145 5.95 11.16 -9.13
C GLU A 145 4.99 10.25 -8.33
N GLN A 146 4.99 10.38 -7.00
CA GLN A 146 4.12 9.66 -6.08
C GLN A 146 2.67 10.16 -6.19
N ARG A 147 2.47 11.48 -6.26
CA ARG A 147 1.15 12.09 -6.49
C ARG A 147 0.55 11.62 -7.81
N ASP A 148 1.33 11.68 -8.89
CA ASP A 148 0.85 11.28 -10.21
C ASP A 148 0.58 9.77 -10.26
N ALA A 149 1.39 8.95 -9.57
CA ALA A 149 1.11 7.53 -9.40
C ALA A 149 -0.20 7.28 -8.62
N ALA A 150 -0.49 8.06 -7.58
CA ALA A 150 -1.75 7.97 -6.85
C ALA A 150 -2.95 8.33 -7.75
N ILE A 151 -2.83 9.37 -8.57
CA ILE A 151 -3.89 9.81 -9.50
C ILE A 151 -4.15 8.74 -10.58
N LYS A 152 -3.11 8.06 -11.07
CA LYS A 152 -3.25 6.99 -12.08
C LYS A 152 -4.16 5.84 -11.67
N VAL A 153 -4.36 5.63 -10.36
CA VAL A 153 -5.23 4.57 -9.82
C VAL A 153 -6.53 5.15 -9.24
N ASN A 154 -6.97 6.29 -9.80
CA ASN A 154 -8.19 7.01 -9.42
C ASN A 154 -8.19 7.59 -7.99
N GLY A 155 -6.99 7.77 -7.41
CA GLY A 155 -6.83 8.57 -6.20
C GLY A 155 -6.94 10.08 -6.48
N SER A 156 -7.19 10.86 -5.43
CA SER A 156 -7.16 12.33 -5.52
C SER A 156 -5.74 12.90 -5.49
N GLY A 157 -4.76 12.11 -5.06
CA GLY A 157 -3.35 12.50 -4.97
C GLY A 157 -2.63 11.79 -3.84
N ALA A 158 -1.36 12.16 -3.64
CA ALA A 158 -0.57 11.73 -2.49
C ALA A 158 0.38 12.84 -2.02
N THR A 159 0.57 12.92 -0.71
CA THR A 159 1.57 13.74 -0.03
C THR A 159 2.66 12.83 0.52
N CYS A 160 3.92 13.25 0.41
CA CYS A 160 5.06 12.54 0.96
C CYS A 160 5.73 13.39 2.04
N LEU A 161 6.10 12.77 3.16
CA LEU A 161 6.87 13.37 4.24
C LEU A 161 8.09 12.51 4.52
N VAL A 162 9.24 13.13 4.75
CA VAL A 162 10.49 12.44 5.07
C VAL A 162 10.81 12.62 6.54
N TYR A 163 11.26 11.55 7.20
CA TYR A 163 11.73 11.60 8.57
C TYR A 163 13.25 11.77 8.63
N ASP A 164 13.74 12.84 9.28
CA ASP A 164 15.18 13.12 9.41
C ASP A 164 15.83 12.42 10.62
N GLY A 165 15.04 11.74 11.45
CA GLY A 165 15.45 11.16 12.73
C GLY A 165 14.88 11.88 13.95
N VAL A 166 14.30 13.07 13.77
CA VAL A 166 13.70 13.88 14.83
C VAL A 166 12.31 14.35 14.40
N ASN A 167 12.22 15.00 13.24
CA ASN A 167 11.05 15.67 12.67
C ASN A 167 10.63 15.10 11.30
N LEU A 168 9.42 15.48 10.87
CA LEU A 168 8.92 15.25 9.51
C LEU A 168 8.98 16.56 8.71
N PHE A 169 9.31 16.44 7.43
CA PHE A 169 9.36 17.57 6.50
C PHE A 169 8.90 17.17 5.09
N PHE A 170 8.45 18.14 4.32
CA PHE A 170 8.15 17.95 2.90
C PHE A 170 9.44 17.78 2.08
N PRO A 171 9.45 16.91 1.05
CA PRO A 171 10.62 16.75 0.19
C PRO A 171 10.89 18.03 -0.65
N THR A 172 12.07 18.64 -0.51
CA THR A 172 12.49 19.86 -1.22
C THR A 172 13.75 19.62 -2.08
N LYS A 173 14.09 20.59 -2.94
CA LYS A 173 15.26 20.56 -3.85
C LYS A 173 16.60 20.41 -3.14
N SER A 174 16.72 20.94 -1.93
CA SER A 174 17.99 20.94 -1.21
C SER A 174 18.18 19.63 -0.46
N LYS A 175 18.81 18.66 -1.13
CA LYS A 175 19.62 17.70 -0.40
C LYS A 175 20.78 18.50 0.20
N ILE A 176 20.86 18.51 1.53
CA ILE A 176 22.08 18.74 2.32
C ILE A 176 22.37 20.21 2.67
N LYS A 177 22.21 20.50 3.97
CA LYS A 177 22.80 21.59 4.79
C LYS A 177 22.25 23.00 4.55
N ASP A 178 21.74 23.60 5.63
CA ASP A 178 21.62 25.05 5.85
C ASP A 178 20.49 25.85 5.20
N ASP A 179 19.35 25.25 4.83
CA ASP A 179 18.13 26.03 4.66
C ASP A 179 17.14 25.76 5.78
N THR A 180 16.99 26.74 6.66
CA THR A 180 15.96 26.86 7.72
C THR A 180 14.52 26.94 7.17
N ASN A 181 14.33 26.60 5.90
CA ASN A 181 13.07 26.71 5.15
C ASN A 181 12.47 25.36 4.75
N ASN A 182 12.95 24.24 5.29
CA ASN A 182 12.15 23.02 5.27
C ASN A 182 10.97 23.22 6.24
N THR A 183 9.76 23.39 5.69
CA THR A 183 8.54 23.54 6.49
C THR A 183 8.36 22.30 7.36
N GLN A 184 8.81 22.40 8.59
CA GLN A 184 8.68 21.37 9.60
C GLN A 184 7.20 21.12 9.84
N ILE A 185 6.81 19.85 9.84
CA ILE A 185 5.44 19.47 10.18
C ILE A 185 5.19 19.72 11.66
N ASN A 186 3.97 20.16 11.99
CA ASN A 186 3.60 20.45 13.37
C ASN A 186 3.82 19.23 14.31
N PRO A 187 4.08 19.47 15.61
CA PRO A 187 4.35 18.38 16.56
C PRO A 187 3.18 17.41 16.75
N GLU A 188 1.92 17.87 16.62
CA GLU A 188 0.74 17.03 16.82
C GLU A 188 0.65 15.92 15.75
N THR A 189 0.86 16.29 14.49
CA THR A 189 0.90 15.39 13.32
C THR A 189 2.08 14.43 13.43
N LEU A 190 3.25 14.92 13.85
CA LEU A 190 4.42 14.08 14.08
C LEU A 190 4.14 13.01 15.15
N ASN A 191 3.55 13.42 16.27
CA ASN A 191 3.20 12.52 17.37
C ASN A 191 2.13 11.51 16.96
N TYR A 192 1.14 11.91 16.18
CA TYR A 192 0.14 11.02 15.60
C TYR A 192 0.79 9.90 14.76
N PHE A 193 1.69 10.25 13.84
CA PHE A 193 2.36 9.21 13.05
C PHE A 193 3.26 8.32 13.89
N LYS A 194 4.00 8.88 14.86
CA LYS A 194 4.84 8.09 15.77
C LYS A 194 4.00 7.11 16.57
N SER A 195 2.87 7.54 17.13
CA SER A 195 1.99 6.68 17.94
C SER A 195 1.35 5.57 17.12
N GLU A 196 0.87 5.85 15.91
CA GLU A 196 0.31 4.82 15.02
C GLU A 196 1.37 3.78 14.59
N ILE A 197 2.59 4.24 14.31
CA ILE A 197 3.71 3.37 13.93
C ILE A 197 4.14 2.49 15.11
N GLU A 198 4.23 3.07 16.32
CA GLU A 198 4.55 2.35 17.54
C GLU A 198 3.46 1.34 17.92
N ALA A 199 2.18 1.70 17.78
CA ALA A 199 1.05 0.80 17.98
C ALA A 199 1.07 -0.40 17.02
N ALA A 200 1.66 -0.24 15.83
CA ALA A 200 1.92 -1.33 14.90
C ALA A 200 3.17 -2.17 15.23
N LYS A 201 3.88 -1.84 16.32
CA LYS A 201 5.16 -2.44 16.74
C LYS A 201 6.25 -2.27 15.68
N VAL A 202 6.21 -1.15 14.98
CA VAL A 202 7.21 -0.76 13.96
C VAL A 202 8.02 0.42 14.50
N LYS A 203 9.28 0.54 14.07
CA LYS A 203 10.12 1.69 14.37
C LYS A 203 10.27 2.58 13.14
N ILE A 204 9.98 3.87 13.30
CA ILE A 204 10.35 4.89 12.31
C ILE A 204 11.84 5.22 12.46
N GLU A 205 12.55 5.28 11.34
CA GLU A 205 13.99 5.51 11.27
C GLU A 205 14.30 6.64 10.30
N LYS A 206 15.43 7.31 10.51
CA LYS A 206 15.92 8.34 9.60
C LYS A 206 15.91 7.81 8.16
N ASN A 207 15.45 8.65 7.22
CA ASN A 207 15.26 8.36 5.80
C ASN A 207 14.05 7.48 5.45
N ASP A 208 13.20 7.15 6.44
CA ASP A 208 11.87 6.64 6.14
C ASP A 208 10.98 7.73 5.54
N VAL A 209 10.00 7.31 4.75
CA VAL A 209 9.03 8.19 4.10
C VAL A 209 7.64 7.79 4.57
N ILE A 210 6.85 8.76 5.01
CA ILE A 210 5.41 8.60 5.21
C ILE A 210 4.72 9.09 3.95
N ILE A 211 3.92 8.22 3.34
CA ILE A 211 3.10 8.58 2.19
C ILE A 211 1.65 8.57 2.63
N ILE A 212 0.93 9.62 2.27
CA ILE A 212 -0.48 9.82 2.58
C ILE A 212 -1.21 9.96 1.26
N GLY A 213 -2.02 8.97 0.90
CA GLY A 213 -2.84 9.00 -0.31
C GLY A 213 -4.29 9.28 0.04
N SER A 214 -4.96 10.03 -0.83
CA SER A 214 -6.36 10.43 -0.64
C SER A 214 -7.25 9.94 -1.78
N GLY A 215 -8.55 9.81 -1.51
CA GLY A 215 -9.58 9.44 -2.48
C GLY A 215 -10.98 9.81 -2.00
N ASP A 216 -11.96 9.75 -2.90
CA ASP A 216 -13.39 9.96 -2.58
C ASP A 216 -13.96 8.86 -1.67
N ASN A 217 -13.32 7.69 -1.61
CA ASN A 217 -13.61 6.61 -0.67
C ASN A 217 -12.33 5.98 -0.08
N TYR A 218 -12.47 5.19 0.98
CA TYR A 218 -11.34 4.55 1.66
C TYR A 218 -10.58 3.56 0.77
N GLN A 219 -11.26 2.88 -0.16
CA GLN A 219 -10.65 1.89 -1.05
C GLN A 219 -9.70 2.56 -2.05
N LYS A 220 -10.14 3.63 -2.69
CA LYS A 220 -9.31 4.48 -3.57
C LYS A 220 -8.20 5.17 -2.81
N ALA A 221 -8.46 5.70 -1.61
CA ALA A 221 -7.41 6.28 -0.78
C ALA A 221 -6.31 5.26 -0.44
N ARG A 222 -6.68 4.01 -0.13
CA ARG A 222 -5.74 2.92 0.14
C ARG A 222 -4.95 2.52 -1.11
N LEU A 223 -5.61 2.40 -2.26
CA LEU A 223 -4.96 2.14 -3.56
C LEU A 223 -3.98 3.25 -3.92
N ALA A 224 -4.42 4.50 -3.82
CA ALA A 224 -3.61 5.70 -4.07
C ALA A 224 -2.34 5.71 -3.21
N THR A 225 -2.51 5.50 -1.90
CA THR A 225 -1.41 5.43 -0.92
C THR A 225 -0.42 4.35 -1.28
N LEU A 226 -0.90 3.12 -1.52
CA LEU A 226 -0.02 2.00 -1.81
C LEU A 226 0.66 2.15 -3.18
N ASN A 227 -0.05 2.61 -4.22
CA ASN A 227 0.53 2.78 -5.55
C ASN A 227 1.64 3.84 -5.54
N ALA A 228 1.44 4.95 -4.82
CA ALA A 228 2.47 5.93 -4.57
C ALA A 228 3.69 5.29 -3.86
N ALA A 229 3.46 4.46 -2.84
CA ALA A 229 4.54 3.76 -2.14
C ALA A 229 5.33 2.78 -3.02
N LEU A 230 4.66 2.07 -3.94
CA LEU A 230 5.33 1.13 -4.83
C LEU A 230 6.37 1.81 -5.74
N THR A 231 6.21 3.11 -6.03
CA THR A 231 7.21 3.88 -6.82
C THR A 231 8.54 4.07 -6.09
N LEU A 232 8.56 3.95 -4.77
CA LEU A 232 9.74 4.12 -3.92
C LEU A 232 10.42 2.80 -3.57
N LEU A 233 9.90 1.68 -4.06
CA LEU A 233 10.48 0.37 -3.78
C LEU A 233 11.77 0.16 -4.55
#